data_AF-A0A329TE71-F1
#
_entry.id   AF-A0A329TE71-F1
#
_cell.length_a   1.000
_cell.length_b   1.000
_cell.length_c   1.000
_cell.angle_alpha   90.00
_cell.angle_beta   90.00
_cell.angle_gamma   90.00
#
_symmetry.space_group_name_H-M   'P 1'
#
loop_
_entity.id
_entity.type
_entity.pdbx_description
1 polymer ?
#
loop_
_entity_poly.entity_id
_entity_poly.type
_entity_poly.pdbx_seq_one_letter_code
_entity_poly.pdbx_strand_id
1 'polypeptide(L)'
;MYDNINPDERRIDSDFSRSATEAKIEPREPVSVQFKTGDGPEFRKPDHDPHGETFAAVSHSWASCDGGCGMSGLVPTTLLEDADGLTGWPPFDILCEACAEARDRDDYTF
;
A
#
# COMPACT_ATOMS: atom_id res chain seq x y z
N MET A 1 48.58 14.59 -46.11
CA MET A 1 48.77 14.90 -44.67
C MET A 1 47.39 14.80 -44.05
N TYR A 2 47.28 14.02 -42.98
CA TYR A 2 46.03 13.55 -42.40
C TYR A 2 45.35 14.64 -41.56
N ASP A 3 44.07 14.92 -41.84
CA ASP A 3 43.17 15.52 -40.86
C ASP A 3 42.56 14.39 -40.03
N ASN A 4 42.83 14.44 -38.73
CA ASN A 4 42.35 13.52 -37.71
C ASN A 4 41.00 14.00 -37.18
N ILE A 5 39.91 13.29 -37.46
CA ILE A 5 38.69 13.35 -36.66
C ILE A 5 38.23 11.92 -36.33
N ASN A 6 38.17 11.65 -35.03
CA ASN A 6 37.65 10.48 -34.32
C ASN A 6 36.78 11.08 -33.19
N PRO A 7 35.79 10.40 -32.58
CA PRO A 7 35.01 9.19 -32.92
C PRO A 7 33.51 9.55 -33.10
N ASP A 8 32.67 8.53 -33.22
CA ASP A 8 31.29 8.53 -32.71
C ASP A 8 30.17 8.98 -33.68
N GLU A 9 30.00 8.21 -34.76
CA GLU A 9 28.70 8.11 -35.44
C GLU A 9 28.23 6.66 -35.47
N ARG A 10 28.13 6.03 -34.30
CA ARG A 10 27.17 4.93 -34.14
C ARG A 10 25.81 5.58 -33.99
N ARG A 11 25.15 5.82 -35.13
CA ARG A 11 23.71 6.12 -35.15
C ARG A 11 23.00 4.91 -34.56
N ILE A 12 22.69 5.00 -33.28
CA ILE A 12 21.74 4.11 -32.64
C ILE A 12 20.40 4.67 -33.10
N ASP A 13 19.77 4.00 -34.04
CA ASP A 13 18.39 4.22 -34.43
C ASP A 13 17.54 4.11 -33.16
N SER A 14 17.32 5.27 -32.53
CA SER A 14 16.55 5.38 -31.31
C SER A 14 15.09 5.46 -31.71
N ASP A 15 14.59 4.33 -32.21
CA ASP A 15 13.17 4.00 -32.30
C ASP A 15 12.60 3.73 -30.90
N PHE A 16 12.91 4.63 -29.96
CA PHE A 16 12.26 4.71 -28.66
C PHE A 16 11.10 5.71 -28.74
N SER A 17 10.36 5.69 -29.85
CA SER A 17 8.94 6.00 -29.84
C SER A 17 8.18 4.82 -29.24
N ARG A 18 8.65 4.30 -28.10
CA ARG A 18 7.78 3.53 -27.21
C ARG A 18 6.93 4.60 -26.58
N SER A 19 5.78 4.87 -27.18
CA SER A 19 4.64 5.41 -26.48
C SER A 19 4.63 4.72 -25.13
N ALA A 20 5.03 5.43 -24.09
CA ALA A 20 4.69 5.06 -22.73
C ALA A 20 3.17 5.20 -22.74
N THR A 21 2.50 4.15 -23.22
CA THR A 21 1.17 3.83 -22.76
C THR A 21 1.39 3.72 -21.27
N GLU A 22 1.13 4.83 -20.56
CA GLU A 22 0.87 4.80 -19.14
C GLU A 22 -0.11 3.64 -19.00
N ALA A 23 0.38 2.49 -18.53
CA ALA A 23 -0.50 1.39 -18.27
C ALA A 23 -1.53 2.01 -17.33
N LYS A 24 -2.78 2.09 -17.75
CA LYS A 24 -3.85 2.52 -16.86
C LYS A 24 -3.87 1.49 -15.77
N ILE A 25 -3.17 1.80 -14.69
CA ILE A 25 -3.18 1.03 -13.48
C ILE A 25 -4.56 1.27 -12.91
N GLU A 26 -5.44 0.28 -13.05
CA GLU A 26 -6.78 0.34 -12.50
C GLU A 26 -6.67 0.48 -10.97
N PRO A 27 -7.43 1.39 -10.34
CA PRO A 27 -7.45 1.52 -8.90
C PRO A 27 -7.94 0.20 -8.28
N ARG A 28 -7.30 -0.22 -7.19
CA ARG A 28 -7.72 -1.41 -6.46
C ARG A 28 -8.96 -1.12 -5.62
N GLU A 29 -9.76 -2.16 -5.41
CA GLU A 29 -10.91 -2.10 -4.52
C GLU A 29 -10.44 -1.83 -3.08
N PRO A 30 -11.20 -1.02 -2.32
CA PRO A 30 -10.89 -0.76 -0.92
C PRO A 30 -10.99 -2.03 -0.08
N VAL A 31 -10.21 -2.12 0.98
CA VAL A 31 -10.17 -3.29 1.86
C VAL A 31 -10.82 -2.97 3.20
N SER A 32 -11.76 -3.80 3.62
CA SER A 32 -12.36 -3.74 4.95
C SER A 32 -11.41 -4.33 6.01
N VAL A 33 -11.17 -3.59 7.09
CA VAL A 33 -10.26 -3.97 8.17
C VAL A 33 -10.88 -3.75 9.55
N GLN A 34 -10.45 -4.58 10.50
CA GLN A 34 -10.79 -4.39 11.91
C GLN A 34 -9.72 -3.53 12.59
N PHE A 35 -10.07 -2.29 12.94
CA PHE A 35 -9.23 -1.40 13.73
C PHE A 35 -9.22 -1.84 15.21
N LYS A 36 -8.04 -2.18 15.74
CA LYS A 36 -7.89 -2.67 17.12
C LYS A 36 -7.43 -1.55 18.06
N THR A 37 -7.80 -1.60 19.35
CA THR A 37 -7.46 -0.53 20.32
C THR A 37 -6.04 -0.62 20.88
N GLY A 38 -5.37 -1.77 20.76
CA GLY A 38 -4.04 -2.02 21.34
C GLY A 38 -4.05 -2.53 22.78
N ASP A 39 -5.22 -2.65 23.41
CA ASP A 39 -5.36 -3.22 24.77
C ASP A 39 -5.49 -4.75 24.76
N GLY A 40 -5.58 -5.36 23.58
CA GLY A 40 -5.70 -6.80 23.40
C GLY A 40 -4.49 -7.54 23.99
N PRO A 41 -4.69 -8.76 24.52
CA PRO A 41 -3.60 -9.55 25.09
C PRO A 41 -2.45 -9.78 24.09
N GLU A 42 -2.73 -9.81 22.79
CA GLU A 42 -1.72 -9.97 21.73
C GLU A 42 -0.76 -8.76 21.58
N PHE A 43 -1.16 -7.59 22.06
CA PHE A 43 -0.35 -6.36 22.02
C PHE A 43 0.45 -6.14 23.30
N ARG A 44 0.16 -6.92 24.35
CA ARG A 44 0.85 -6.80 25.64
C ARG A 44 2.15 -7.60 25.60
N LYS A 45 3.22 -6.97 26.08
CA LYS A 45 4.47 -7.67 26.35
C LYS A 45 4.21 -8.75 27.44
N PRO A 46 4.51 -10.03 27.21
CA PRO A 46 4.55 -11.08 28.20
C PRO A 46 5.56 -10.70 29.28
N ASP A 47 5.17 -11.01 30.50
CA ASP A 47 5.98 -10.80 31.69
C ASP A 47 7.34 -11.52 31.59
N HIS A 48 7.36 -12.68 30.94
CA HIS A 48 8.56 -13.45 30.68
C HIS A 48 8.44 -14.21 29.36
N ASP A 49 9.13 -13.74 28.33
CA ASP A 49 9.21 -14.44 27.05
C ASP A 49 10.63 -15.00 26.86
N PRO A 50 10.86 -16.27 27.22
CA PRO A 50 12.17 -16.91 27.04
C PRO A 50 12.49 -17.23 25.57
N HIS A 51 11.53 -17.09 24.66
CA HIS A 51 11.67 -17.41 23.24
C HIS A 51 11.84 -16.16 22.36
N GLY A 52 11.55 -14.96 22.88
CA GLY A 52 11.70 -13.69 22.17
C GLY A 52 10.69 -13.50 21.04
N GLU A 53 9.51 -14.12 21.15
CA GLU A 53 8.37 -13.87 20.30
C GLU A 53 8.06 -12.36 20.20
N THR A 54 7.90 -11.87 18.98
CA THR A 54 7.56 -10.47 18.73
C THR A 54 6.07 -10.24 18.98
N PHE A 55 5.73 -9.35 19.90
CA PHE A 55 4.33 -9.00 20.20
C PHE A 55 3.68 -8.30 19.01
N ALA A 56 2.35 -8.45 18.88
CA ALA A 56 1.61 -7.91 17.75
C ALA A 56 1.81 -6.40 17.57
N ALA A 57 2.09 -5.67 18.65
CA ALA A 57 2.38 -4.24 18.63
C ALA A 57 3.56 -3.85 17.72
N VAL A 58 4.52 -4.75 17.48
CA VAL A 58 5.66 -4.49 16.57
C VAL A 58 5.25 -4.57 15.10
N SER A 59 4.21 -5.36 14.80
CA SER A 59 3.72 -5.60 13.44
C SER A 59 2.45 -4.82 13.10
N HIS A 60 2.01 -3.93 13.99
CA HIS A 60 0.83 -3.09 13.76
C HIS A 60 1.19 -1.61 13.90
N SER A 61 0.51 -0.80 13.10
CA SER A 61 0.64 0.66 13.12
C SER A 61 -0.73 1.30 13.29
N TRP A 62 -0.74 2.50 13.85
CA TRP A 62 -1.96 3.28 14.02
C TRP A 62 -2.38 3.90 12.69
N ALA A 63 -3.65 3.71 12.31
CA ALA A 63 -4.24 4.27 11.11
C ALA A 63 -5.68 4.72 11.34
N SER A 64 -6.19 5.54 10.44
CA SER A 64 -7.59 5.99 10.44
C SER A 64 -8.33 5.39 9.26
N CYS A 65 -9.65 5.21 9.41
CA CYS A 65 -10.52 4.79 8.32
C CYS A 65 -10.60 5.89 7.25
N ASP A 66 -10.35 5.52 5.99
CA ASP A 66 -10.39 6.44 4.85
C ASP A 66 -11.82 6.85 4.46
N GLY A 67 -12.84 6.14 4.97
CA GLY A 67 -14.25 6.49 4.79
C GLY A 67 -14.71 7.74 5.54
N GLY A 68 -13.83 8.41 6.29
CA GLY A 68 -14.12 9.68 6.94
C GLY A 68 -15.04 9.59 8.17
N CYS A 69 -15.28 8.39 8.70
CA CYS A 69 -16.13 8.17 9.88
C CYS A 69 -15.46 8.51 11.22
N GLY A 70 -14.17 8.84 11.22
CA GLY A 70 -13.38 9.14 12.41
C GLY A 70 -12.94 7.91 13.22
N MET A 71 -13.21 6.69 12.74
CA MET A 71 -12.67 5.46 13.33
C MET A 71 -11.16 5.40 13.12
N SER A 72 -10.42 5.05 14.16
CA SER A 72 -8.97 4.84 14.09
C SER A 72 -8.53 3.73 15.04
N GLY A 73 -7.41 3.08 14.74
CA GLY A 73 -6.85 2.04 15.58
C GLY A 73 -5.67 1.35 14.90
N LEU A 74 -5.23 0.26 15.52
CA LEU A 74 -4.14 -0.58 15.06
C LEU A 74 -4.58 -1.50 13.94
N VAL A 75 -3.80 -1.51 12.87
CA VAL A 75 -3.90 -2.42 11.72
C VAL A 75 -2.52 -2.98 11.38
N PRO A 76 -2.40 -4.12 10.69
CA PRO A 76 -1.10 -4.68 10.32
C PRO A 76 -0.28 -3.68 9.49
N THR A 77 0.97 -3.43 9.88
CA THR A 77 1.86 -2.49 9.16
C THR A 77 2.04 -2.89 7.70
N THR A 78 2.16 -4.20 7.44
CA THR A 78 2.29 -4.72 6.07
C THR A 78 1.07 -4.42 5.19
N LEU A 79 -0.11 -4.29 5.79
CA LEU A 79 -1.32 -3.91 5.06
C LEU A 79 -1.31 -2.43 4.70
N LEU A 80 -0.80 -1.57 5.60
CA LEU A 80 -0.62 -0.15 5.31
C LEU A 80 0.41 0.05 4.21
N GLU A 81 1.52 -0.68 4.26
CA GLU A 81 2.54 -0.63 3.21
C GLU A 81 1.96 -1.03 1.84
N ASP A 82 1.06 -2.03 1.80
CA ASP A 82 0.35 -2.40 0.56
C ASP A 82 -0.67 -1.32 0.14
N ALA A 83 -1.41 -0.75 1.09
CA ALA A 83 -2.37 0.33 0.84
C ALA A 83 -1.70 1.59 0.27
N ASP A 84 -0.48 1.91 0.73
CA ASP A 84 0.36 2.99 0.23
C ASP A 84 1.07 2.65 -1.10
N GLY A 85 0.91 1.43 -1.62
CA GLY A 85 1.53 0.96 -2.86
C GLY A 85 3.03 0.65 -2.75
N LEU A 86 3.56 0.48 -1.53
CA LEU A 86 4.98 0.17 -1.30
C LEU A 86 5.35 -1.26 -1.70
N THR A 87 4.35 -2.11 -1.97
CA THR A 87 4.49 -3.48 -2.48
C THR A 87 4.65 -3.54 -4.01
N GLY A 88 4.58 -2.40 -4.70
CA GLY A 88 4.58 -2.31 -6.17
C GLY A 88 3.21 -2.58 -6.81
N TRP A 89 2.17 -2.81 -6.00
CA TRP A 89 0.79 -2.84 -6.44
C TRP A 89 0.15 -1.44 -6.35
N PRO A 90 -0.98 -1.21 -7.04
CA PRO A 90 -1.72 0.04 -6.93
C PRO A 90 -2.14 0.30 -5.48
N PRO A 91 -2.23 1.56 -5.03
CA PRO A 91 -2.76 1.87 -3.72
C PRO A 91 -4.26 1.59 -3.63
N PHE A 92 -4.76 1.42 -2.40
CA PHE A 92 -6.19 1.24 -2.10
C PHE A 92 -6.54 1.83 -0.74
N ASP A 93 -7.82 2.17 -0.56
CA ASP A 93 -8.32 2.70 0.71
C ASP A 93 -8.54 1.58 1.74
N ILE A 94 -8.27 1.88 3.00
CA ILE A 94 -8.59 1.02 4.14
C ILE A 94 -9.85 1.52 4.84
N LEU A 95 -10.88 0.68 4.88
CA LEU A 95 -12.18 1.02 5.43
C LEU A 95 -12.46 0.22 6.70
N CYS A 96 -13.13 0.84 7.67
CA CYS A 96 -13.78 0.07 8.73
C CYS A 96 -14.99 -0.67 8.16
N GLU A 97 -15.41 -1.73 8.84
CA GLU A 97 -16.55 -2.57 8.42
C GLU A 97 -17.78 -1.74 8.04
N ALA A 98 -18.18 -0.79 8.90
CA ALA A 98 -19.33 0.07 8.63
C ALA A 98 -19.18 0.95 7.38
N CYS A 99 -17.97 1.41 7.05
CA CYS A 99 -17.71 2.21 5.84
C CYS A 99 -17.66 1.32 4.59
N ALA A 100 -17.12 0.12 4.71
CA ALA A 100 -17.15 -0.87 3.63
C ALA A 100 -18.60 -1.25 3.28
N GLU A 101 -19.42 -1.57 4.28
CA GLU A 101 -20.84 -1.89 4.09
C GLU A 101 -21.65 -0.73 3.49
N ALA A 102 -21.35 0.51 3.90
CA ALA A 102 -22.00 1.68 3.33
C ALA A 102 -21.71 1.81 1.84
N ARG A 103 -20.45 1.62 1.45
CA ARG A 103 -20.01 1.69 0.05
C ARG A 103 -20.63 0.60 -0.82
N ASP A 104 -20.69 -0.64 -0.33
CA ASP A 104 -21.41 -1.72 -1.01
C ASP A 104 -22.86 -1.32 -1.28
N ARG A 105 -23.56 -0.77 -0.27
CA ARG A 105 -24.96 -0.36 -0.43
C ARG A 105 -25.13 0.76 -1.46
N ASP A 106 -24.22 1.72 -1.53
CA ASP A 106 -24.26 2.79 -2.53
C ASP A 106 -24.12 2.24 -3.97
N ASP A 107 -23.33 1.17 -4.16
CA ASP A 107 -23.15 0.53 -5.47
C ASP A 107 -24.44 -0.19 -5.96
N TYR A 108 -25.25 -0.72 -5.03
CA TYR A 108 -26.51 -1.41 -5.33
C TYR A 108 -27.75 -0.51 -5.41
N THR A 109 -27.63 0.81 -5.18
CA THR A 109 -28.77 1.73 -5.21
C THR A 109 -28.91 2.37 -6.59
N PHE A 110 -29.48 1.62 -7.55
CA PHE A 110 -29.86 2.09 -8.89
C PHE A 110 -31.29 2.67 -8.94
#